data_AF-A0A0F3MPP0-F1
#
_entry.id   AF-A0A0F3MPP0-F1
#
_cell.length_a   1.000
_cell.length_b   1.000
_cell.length_c   1.000
_cell.angle_alpha   90.00
_cell.angle_beta   90.00
_cell.angle_gamma   90.00
#
_symmetry.space_group_name_H-M   'P 1'
#
loop_
_entity.id
_entity.type
_entity.pdbx_description
1 polymer ?
#
loop_
_entity_poly.entity_id
_entity_poly.type
_entity_poly.pdbx_seq_one_letter_code
_entity_poly.pdbx_strand_id
1 'polypeptide(L)'
;MEDANLVTVISPVSVGPNNSTCLLDVNITSSVIAASMTAKCLVFLTEFKQNIQFQNYSLAQFKKFYENNQNCCIDQSIIHATCDALNNNVEKIRIVNSTTSDALINGLFNKTDNIIEVKL
;
A
#
# COMPACT_ATOMS: atom_id res chain seq x y z
N MET A 1 -19.44 -3.81 -23.00
CA MET A 1 -19.45 -2.52 -22.29
C MET A 1 -18.15 -1.85 -22.67
N GLU A 2 -18.18 -0.60 -23.15
CA GLU A 2 -16.95 0.17 -23.26
C GLU A 2 -16.38 0.34 -21.86
N ASP A 3 -15.12 -0.06 -21.69
CA ASP A 3 -14.36 0.34 -20.51
C ASP A 3 -14.26 1.86 -20.56
N ALA A 4 -15.09 2.53 -19.77
CA ALA A 4 -15.01 3.97 -19.64
C ALA A 4 -13.63 4.29 -19.05
N ASN A 5 -12.86 5.16 -19.73
CA ASN A 5 -11.54 5.64 -19.28
C ASN A 5 -11.69 6.54 -18.05
N LEU A 6 -12.20 5.99 -16.97
CA LEU A 6 -12.53 6.66 -15.72
C LEU A 6 -11.49 6.31 -14.68
N VAL A 7 -11.07 7.34 -13.94
CA VAL A 7 -10.25 7.18 -12.74
C VAL A 7 -11.16 7.29 -11.54
N THR A 8 -11.32 6.17 -10.82
CA THR A 8 -12.16 6.12 -9.63
C THR A 8 -11.40 6.66 -8.42
N VAL A 9 -12.00 7.63 -7.72
CA VAL A 9 -11.52 8.16 -6.45
C VAL A 9 -12.48 7.73 -5.35
N ILE A 10 -11.96 7.07 -4.31
CA ILE A 10 -12.77 6.47 -3.25
C ILE A 10 -12.43 7.14 -1.93
N SER A 11 -13.45 7.61 -1.21
CA SER A 11 -13.33 8.07 0.17
C SER A 11 -13.42 6.87 1.12
N PRO A 12 -12.59 6.77 2.18
CA PRO A 12 -12.63 5.66 3.14
C PRO A 12 -13.77 5.85 4.17
N VAL A 13 -14.99 6.05 3.67
CA VAL A 13 -16.20 6.17 4.48
C VAL A 13 -17.20 5.16 3.94
N SER A 14 -17.86 4.44 4.85
CA SER A 14 -18.84 3.42 4.48
C SER A 14 -20.08 3.51 5.35
N VAL A 15 -21.12 2.77 4.95
CA VAL A 15 -22.36 2.61 5.68
C VAL A 15 -22.40 1.22 6.27
N GLY A 16 -22.41 1.13 7.60
CA GLY A 16 -22.56 -0.12 8.33
C GLY A 16 -24.04 -0.51 8.53
N PRO A 17 -24.29 -1.58 9.30
CA PRO A 17 -25.65 -1.93 9.72
C PRO A 17 -26.39 -0.73 10.35
N ASN A 18 -27.71 -0.67 10.16
CA ASN A 18 -28.58 0.40 10.66
C ASN A 18 -28.26 1.82 10.13
N ASN A 19 -27.72 1.92 8.91
CA ASN A 19 -27.36 3.20 8.26
C ASN A 19 -26.34 4.03 9.06
N SER A 20 -25.53 3.38 9.89
CA SER A 20 -24.46 4.06 10.61
C SER A 20 -23.33 4.43 9.65
N THR A 21 -22.86 5.68 9.72
CA THR A 21 -21.68 6.10 8.95
C THR A 21 -20.42 5.70 9.70
N CYS A 22 -19.50 5.01 9.02
CA CYS A 22 -18.24 4.55 9.59
C CYS A 22 -17.06 5.18 8.84
N LEU A 23 -16.10 5.71 9.59
CA LEU A 23 -14.79 6.07 9.06
C LEU A 23 -13.92 4.81 9.04
N LEU A 24 -13.34 4.51 7.89
CA LEU A 24 -12.46 3.35 7.72
C LEU A 24 -11.00 3.80 7.69
N ASP A 25 -10.09 2.90 8.08
CA ASP A 25 -8.67 3.09 7.86
C ASP A 25 -8.38 3.04 6.35
N VAL A 26 -7.74 4.08 5.80
CA VAL A 26 -7.50 4.21 4.36
C VAL A 26 -6.54 3.16 3.82
N ASN A 27 -5.55 2.73 4.61
CA ASN A 27 -4.54 1.77 4.19
C ASN A 27 -5.14 0.36 4.16
N ILE A 28 -5.93 0.00 5.18
CA ILE A 28 -6.67 -1.26 5.18
C ILE A 28 -7.73 -1.27 4.06
N THR A 29 -8.47 -0.18 3.88
CA THR A 29 -9.49 -0.07 2.83
C THR A 29 -8.90 -0.25 1.43
N SER A 30 -7.77 0.40 1.14
CA SER A 30 -7.10 0.26 -0.16
C SER A 30 -6.55 -1.15 -0.38
N SER A 31 -6.07 -1.83 0.66
CA SER A 31 -5.68 -3.25 0.61
C SER A 31 -6.85 -4.16 0.26
N VAL A 32 -7.99 -4.00 0.92
CA VAL A 32 -9.21 -4.79 0.65
C VAL A 32 -9.71 -4.58 -0.78
N ILE A 33 -9.72 -3.33 -1.26
CA ILE A 33 -10.12 -3.02 -2.63
C ILE A 33 -9.15 -3.64 -3.64
N ALA A 34 -7.84 -3.47 -3.43
CA ALA A 34 -6.81 -4.02 -4.32
C ALA A 34 -6.91 -5.56 -4.40
N ALA A 35 -7.09 -6.23 -3.27
CA ALA A 35 -7.29 -7.68 -3.20
C ALA A 35 -8.57 -8.10 -3.93
N SER A 36 -9.68 -7.41 -3.69
CA SER A 36 -10.98 -7.69 -4.35
C SER A 36 -10.91 -7.51 -5.87
N MET A 37 -10.04 -6.64 -6.35
CA MET A 37 -9.78 -6.41 -7.77
C MET A 37 -8.65 -7.28 -8.34
N THR A 38 -8.03 -8.15 -7.54
CA THR A 38 -6.83 -8.92 -7.92
C THR A 38 -5.76 -8.01 -8.55
N ALA A 39 -5.52 -6.86 -7.91
CA ALA A 39 -4.65 -5.84 -8.46
C ALA A 39 -3.21 -6.36 -8.64
N LYS A 40 -2.59 -6.02 -9.77
CA LYS A 40 -1.17 -6.34 -10.01
C LYS A 40 -0.24 -5.56 -9.09
N CYS A 41 -0.67 -4.38 -8.64
CA CYS A 41 0.15 -3.53 -7.78
C CYS A 41 -0.75 -2.68 -6.89
N LEU A 42 -0.44 -2.65 -5.60
CA LEU A 42 -0.92 -1.61 -4.69
C LEU A 42 0.26 -0.71 -4.29
N VAL A 43 0.05 0.60 -4.38
CA VAL A 43 1.08 1.59 -4.06
C VAL A 43 0.61 2.42 -2.87
N PHE A 44 1.40 2.42 -1.79
CA PHE A 44 1.24 3.34 -0.67
C PHE A 44 2.17 4.53 -0.86
N LEU A 45 1.60 5.73 -1.01
CA LEU A 45 2.35 6.99 -0.96
C LEU A 45 2.31 7.48 0.48
N THR A 46 3.45 7.48 1.17
CA THR A 46 3.54 7.87 2.58
C THR A 46 4.85 8.58 2.87
N GLU A 47 4.89 9.44 3.88
CA GLU A 47 6.12 10.13 4.29
C GLU A 47 6.89 9.26 5.28
N PHE A 48 8.20 9.08 5.05
CA PHE A 48 9.09 8.50 6.03
C PHE A 48 10.46 9.18 6.03
N LYS A 49 11.05 9.35 7.23
CA LYS A 49 12.20 10.22 7.49
C LYS A 49 13.56 9.73 6.95
N GLN A 50 13.61 8.55 6.35
CA GLN A 50 14.86 7.92 5.92
C GLN A 50 14.97 7.96 4.40
N ASN A 51 16.11 8.48 3.91
CA ASN A 51 16.58 8.17 2.56
C ASN A 51 17.01 6.70 2.56
N ILE A 52 16.06 5.82 2.29
CA ILE A 52 16.33 4.39 2.16
C ILE A 52 16.79 4.10 0.74
N GLN A 53 17.80 3.24 0.59
CA GLN A 53 18.07 2.64 -0.71
C GLN A 53 16.87 1.79 -1.14
N PHE A 54 16.72 1.54 -2.45
CA PHE A 54 15.71 0.61 -2.95
C PHE A 54 15.77 -0.72 -2.19
N GLN A 55 14.65 -1.13 -1.61
CA GLN A 55 14.52 -2.40 -0.89
C GLN A 55 13.55 -3.31 -1.63
N ASN A 56 13.93 -4.57 -1.78
CA ASN A 56 13.08 -5.61 -2.38
C ASN A 56 13.02 -6.79 -1.43
N TYR A 57 11.87 -6.96 -0.78
CA TYR A 57 11.65 -7.99 0.23
C TYR A 57 10.67 -9.04 -0.26
N SER A 58 10.92 -10.30 0.14
CA SER A 58 9.83 -11.26 0.24
C SER A 58 8.91 -10.89 1.41
N LEU A 59 7.67 -11.36 1.40
CA LEU A 59 6.73 -11.13 2.50
C LEU A 59 7.32 -11.60 3.84
N ALA A 60 8.00 -12.76 3.85
CA ALA A 60 8.63 -13.28 5.05
C ALA A 60 9.76 -12.37 5.58
N GLN A 61 10.53 -11.74 4.70
CA GLN A 61 11.54 -10.75 5.10
C GLN A 61 10.88 -9.49 5.63
N PHE A 62 9.89 -8.96 4.91
CA PHE A 62 9.16 -7.75 5.29
C PHE A 62 8.56 -7.89 6.70
N LYS A 63 7.88 -9.00 6.98
CA LYS A 63 7.33 -9.31 8.31
C LYS A 63 8.38 -9.27 9.42
N LYS A 64 9.53 -9.93 9.19
CA LYS A 64 10.63 -9.94 10.16
C LYS A 64 11.17 -8.55 10.47
N PHE A 65 11.27 -7.68 9.46
CA PHE A 65 11.80 -6.32 9.62
C PHE A 65 10.80 -5.35 10.25
N TYR A 66 9.50 -5.51 9.97
CA TYR A 66 8.52 -4.46 10.24
C TYR A 66 7.43 -4.82 11.26
N GLU A 67 7.03 -6.10 11.42
CA GLU A 67 5.97 -6.47 12.39
C GLU A 67 6.45 -6.36 13.85
N ASN A 68 7.75 -6.53 14.13
CA ASN A 68 8.27 -6.64 15.51
C ASN A 68 8.92 -5.35 16.05
N ASN A 69 8.99 -4.26 15.28
CA ASN A 69 9.81 -3.10 15.62
C ASN A 69 9.00 -1.87 16.06
N GLN A 70 9.29 -1.36 17.28
CA GLN A 70 8.68 -0.14 17.84
C GLN A 70 9.17 1.17 17.17
N ASN A 71 10.25 1.15 16.38
CA ASN A 71 10.81 2.31 15.69
C ASN A 71 10.74 2.16 14.16
N CYS A 72 9.61 1.67 13.65
CA CYS A 72 9.39 1.56 12.22
C CYS A 72 9.23 2.95 11.58
N CYS A 73 9.91 3.19 10.45
CA CYS A 73 9.74 4.41 9.66
C CYS A 73 8.40 4.45 8.89
N ILE A 74 7.60 3.38 8.93
CA ILE A 74 6.35 3.21 8.21
C ILE A 74 5.21 2.98 9.21
N ASP A 75 4.04 3.55 8.91
CA ASP A 75 2.83 3.38 9.71
C ASP A 75 2.41 1.90 9.83
N GLN A 76 1.96 1.51 11.02
CA GLN A 76 1.54 0.13 11.31
C GLN A 76 0.37 -0.34 10.44
N SER A 77 -0.56 0.54 10.09
CA SER A 77 -1.69 0.20 9.20
C SER A 77 -1.20 -0.18 7.79
N ILE A 78 -0.13 0.44 7.29
CA ILE A 78 0.49 0.10 6.00
C ILE A 78 1.15 -1.28 6.07
N ILE A 79 1.80 -1.61 7.19
CA ILE A 79 2.42 -2.93 7.40
C ILE A 79 1.34 -4.03 7.35
N HIS A 80 0.25 -3.85 8.10
CA HIS A 80 -0.88 -4.78 8.10
C HIS A 80 -1.51 -4.89 6.71
N ALA A 81 -1.82 -3.75 6.09
CA ALA A 81 -2.39 -3.68 4.76
C ALA A 81 -1.53 -4.39 3.70
N THR A 82 -0.20 -4.25 3.78
CA THR A 82 0.77 -4.91 2.90
C THR A 82 0.71 -6.42 3.05
N CYS A 83 0.73 -6.92 4.30
CA CYS A 83 0.63 -8.34 4.59
C CYS A 83 -0.70 -8.91 4.08
N ASP A 84 -1.82 -8.24 4.38
CA ASP A 84 -3.15 -8.68 3.99
C ASP A 84 -3.32 -8.69 2.47
N ALA A 85 -2.88 -7.64 1.77
CA ALA A 85 -3.01 -7.55 0.32
C ALA A 85 -2.26 -8.70 -0.39
N LEU A 86 -1.00 -8.96 0.01
CA LEU A 86 -0.20 -10.03 -0.58
C LEU A 86 -0.79 -11.42 -0.31
N ASN A 87 -1.30 -11.65 0.90
CA ASN A 87 -1.98 -12.92 1.23
C ASN A 87 -3.30 -13.10 0.47
N ASN A 88 -3.88 -12.01 -0.07
CA ASN A 88 -5.14 -12.00 -0.80
C ASN A 88 -4.96 -11.66 -2.29
N ASN A 89 -3.92 -12.23 -2.91
CA ASN A 89 -3.71 -12.24 -4.38
C ASN A 89 -3.36 -10.89 -5.03
N VAL A 90 -2.93 -9.89 -4.27
CA VAL A 90 -2.24 -8.74 -4.87
C VAL A 90 -0.82 -9.18 -5.23
N GLU A 91 -0.39 -8.99 -6.49
CA GLU A 91 0.89 -9.55 -6.97
C GLU A 91 2.10 -8.86 -6.32
N LYS A 92 1.97 -7.56 -6.01
CA LYS A 92 3.08 -6.72 -5.53
C LYS A 92 2.60 -5.51 -4.75
N ILE A 93 3.33 -5.15 -3.71
CA ILE A 93 3.14 -3.90 -2.97
C ILE A 93 4.35 -3.00 -3.16
N ARG A 94 4.13 -1.70 -3.29
CA ARG A 94 5.19 -0.69 -3.21
C ARG A 94 4.84 0.38 -2.19
N ILE A 95 5.74 0.61 -1.25
CA ILE A 95 5.66 1.70 -0.28
C ILE A 95 6.68 2.75 -0.70
N VAL A 96 6.21 3.95 -1.02
CA VAL A 96 6.99 4.99 -1.70
C VAL A 96 6.95 6.27 -0.90
N ASN A 97 8.11 6.92 -0.74
CA ASN A 97 8.19 8.19 -0.04
C ASN A 97 7.49 9.29 -0.85
N SER A 98 6.37 9.79 -0.34
CA SER A 98 5.55 10.80 -1.00
C SER A 98 6.23 12.16 -1.11
N THR A 99 7.30 12.41 -0.36
CA THR A 99 8.04 13.68 -0.37
C THR A 99 8.97 13.85 -1.57
N THR A 100 9.20 12.78 -2.34
CA THR A 100 10.05 12.80 -3.53
C THR A 100 9.30 13.35 -4.76
N SER A 101 10.02 14.06 -5.65
CA SER A 101 9.43 14.49 -6.92
C SER A 101 9.00 13.28 -7.75
N ASP A 102 7.85 13.39 -8.39
CA ASP A 102 7.28 12.35 -9.25
C ASP A 102 7.17 10.98 -8.54
N ALA A 103 6.94 10.99 -7.21
CA ALA A 103 6.93 9.81 -6.35
C ALA A 103 6.13 8.65 -6.92
N LEU A 104 4.92 8.89 -7.44
CA LEU A 104 4.10 7.83 -8.03
C LEU A 104 4.70 7.25 -9.32
N ILE A 105 5.20 8.09 -10.22
CA ILE A 105 5.77 7.65 -11.50
C ILE A 105 7.05 6.86 -11.23
N ASN A 106 7.94 7.40 -10.40
CA ASN A 106 9.15 6.69 -9.95
C ASN A 106 8.79 5.40 -9.21
N GLY A 107 7.78 5.49 -8.34
CA GLY A 107 7.21 4.41 -7.58
C GLY A 107 6.60 3.30 -8.44
N LEU A 108 6.16 3.54 -9.67
CA LEU A 108 5.60 2.50 -10.54
C LEU A 108 6.66 1.89 -11.46
N PHE A 109 7.51 2.72 -12.05
CA PHE A 109 8.36 2.31 -13.17
C PHE A 109 9.83 2.10 -12.80
N ASN A 110 10.30 2.73 -11.73
CA ASN A 110 11.72 2.76 -11.39
C ASN A 110 12.03 1.87 -10.17
N LYS A 111 13.31 1.54 -10.01
CA LYS A 111 13.86 0.83 -8.84
C LYS A 111 14.93 1.71 -8.20
N THR A 112 14.48 2.84 -7.69
CA THR A 112 15.33 3.88 -7.11
C THR A 112 15.14 3.93 -5.60
N ASP A 113 15.98 4.72 -4.95
CA ASP A 113 15.86 5.04 -3.53
C ASP A 113 14.46 5.54 -3.17
N ASN A 114 14.13 5.42 -1.88
CA ASN A 114 12.84 5.80 -1.30
C ASN A 114 11.66 4.92 -1.72
N ILE A 115 11.94 3.69 -2.15
CA ILE A 115 10.95 2.68 -2.52
C ILE A 115 11.24 1.37 -1.79
N ILE A 116 10.21 0.81 -1.17
CA ILE A 116 10.20 -0.55 -0.64
C ILE A 116 9.22 -1.36 -1.51
N GLU A 117 9.73 -2.41 -2.14
CA GLU A 117 8.95 -3.36 -2.91
C GLU A 117 8.80 -4.66 -2.10
N VAL A 118 7.57 -5.19 -2.03
CA VAL A 118 7.26 -6.43 -1.33
C VAL A 118 6.47 -7.37 -2.25
N LYS A 119 6.87 -8.65 -2.26
CA LYS A 119 6.24 -9.72 -3.06
C LYS A 119 6.14 -11.02 -2.25
N LEU A 120 5.26 -11.92 -2.66
CA LEU A 120 5.23 -13.30 -2.14
C LEU A 120 6.50 -14.08 -2.52
#